data_AF-A0A914GBY6-F1
#
_entry.id   AF-A0A914GBY6-F1
#
_cell.length_a   1.000
_cell.length_b   1.000
_cell.length_c   1.000
_cell.angle_alpha   90.00
_cell.angle_beta   90.00
_cell.angle_gamma   90.00
#
_symmetry.space_group_name_H-M   'P 1'
#
loop_
_entity.id
_entity.type
_entity.pdbx_description
1 polymer ?
#
loop_
_entity_poly.entity_id
_entity_poly.type
_entity_poly.pdbx_seq_one_letter_code
_entity_poly.pdbx_strand_id
1 'polypeptide(L)'
;QGESVARMLLYADSRGHFSHGINRLQLYIKDLQTNTCNRNGKPKILKQKGGTALVDGDNALGSVVGEFCTELAISLAKEHGVGWVTANNSNHFGAAGRYGHLAADAGLIGFSMTNTSPLVFPTRSAQKALGTNPLACVAPASNGDHFALDMAISTVSLGKVEVANRKEKEAVPHGWGANSKGVEEQNPKVILDQGGLLPLGGI
;
A
#
# COMPACT_ATOMS: atom_id res chain seq x y z
N GLN A 1 -13.51 12.36 -2.33
CA GLN A 1 -13.09 11.05 -1.79
C GLN A 1 -13.59 9.88 -2.64
N GLY A 2 -14.90 9.77 -2.93
CA GLY A 2 -15.46 8.63 -3.69
C GLY A 2 -14.79 8.35 -5.04
N GLU A 3 -14.53 9.38 -5.85
CA GLU A 3 -13.84 9.21 -7.14
C GLU A 3 -12.43 8.65 -7.00
N SER A 4 -11.62 9.20 -6.09
CA SER A 4 -10.27 8.71 -5.79
C SER A 4 -10.28 7.24 -5.39
N VAL A 5 -11.26 6.82 -4.59
CA VAL A 5 -11.44 5.41 -4.22
C VAL A 5 -11.82 4.58 -5.45
N ALA A 6 -12.82 5.01 -6.24
CA ALA A 6 -13.27 4.27 -7.42
C ALA A 6 -12.13 4.06 -8.42
N ARG A 7 -11.35 5.10 -8.74
CA ARG A 7 -10.15 5.00 -9.60
C ARG A 7 -9.12 4.02 -9.03
N MET A 8 -8.95 3.99 -7.70
CA MET A 8 -8.01 3.06 -7.04
C MET A 8 -8.45 1.62 -7.21
N LEU A 9 -9.72 1.35 -6.93
CA LEU A 9 -10.27 0.00 -7.00
C LEU A 9 -10.22 -0.54 -8.43
N LEU A 10 -10.59 0.30 -9.42
CA LEU A 10 -10.51 -0.05 -10.84
C LEU A 10 -9.07 -0.31 -11.29
N TYR A 11 -8.12 0.53 -10.88
CA TYR A 11 -6.70 0.31 -11.13
C TYR A 11 -6.26 -1.06 -10.60
N ALA A 12 -6.58 -1.38 -9.35
CA ALA A 12 -6.18 -2.64 -8.73
C ALA A 12 -6.80 -3.86 -9.46
N ASP A 13 -8.10 -3.83 -9.74
CA ASP A 13 -8.78 -4.96 -10.42
C ASP A 13 -8.30 -5.15 -11.86
N SER A 14 -8.15 -4.07 -12.64
CA SER A 14 -7.66 -4.14 -14.03
C SER A 14 -6.23 -4.68 -14.15
N ARG A 15 -5.43 -4.59 -13.09
CA ARG A 15 -4.06 -5.12 -13.01
C ARG A 15 -3.98 -6.49 -12.31
N GLY A 16 -5.11 -7.07 -11.91
CA GLY A 16 -5.14 -8.37 -11.22
C GLY A 16 -4.76 -8.32 -9.74
N HIS A 17 -4.67 -7.13 -9.13
CA HIS A 17 -4.47 -6.94 -7.69
C HIS A 17 -5.80 -7.00 -6.93
N PHE A 18 -6.55 -8.09 -7.09
CA PHE A 18 -7.91 -8.26 -6.56
C PHE A 18 -8.02 -8.12 -5.02
N SER A 19 -6.92 -8.29 -4.29
CA SER A 19 -6.88 -8.06 -2.85
C SER A 19 -6.98 -6.59 -2.45
N HIS A 20 -6.82 -5.65 -3.40
CA HIS A 20 -6.90 -4.20 -3.21
C HIS A 20 -7.92 -3.52 -4.15
N GLY A 21 -8.61 -4.30 -4.99
CA GLY A 21 -9.71 -3.82 -5.84
C GLY A 21 -11.06 -3.83 -5.15
N ILE A 22 -12.15 -4.07 -5.88
CA ILE A 22 -13.53 -3.92 -5.40
C ILE A 22 -13.84 -4.72 -4.13
N ASN A 23 -13.11 -5.80 -3.88
CA ASN A 23 -13.16 -6.58 -2.63
C ASN A 23 -12.90 -5.73 -1.36
N ARG A 24 -12.27 -4.56 -1.47
CA ARG A 24 -12.04 -3.62 -0.35
C ARG A 24 -13.12 -2.55 -0.20
N LEU A 25 -14.10 -2.46 -1.10
CA LEU A 25 -15.13 -1.42 -1.06
C LEU A 25 -15.90 -1.40 0.28
N GLN A 26 -16.31 -2.57 0.77
CA GLN A 26 -17.03 -2.68 2.05
C GLN A 26 -16.20 -2.18 3.24
N LEU A 27 -14.89 -2.43 3.22
CA LEU A 27 -13.97 -1.93 4.25
C LEU A 27 -13.98 -0.39 4.27
N TYR A 28 -13.82 0.25 3.12
CA TYR A 28 -13.82 1.71 3.04
C TYR A 28 -15.15 2.35 3.42
N ILE A 29 -16.28 1.75 3.03
CA ILE A 29 -17.59 2.22 3.46
C ILE A 29 -17.71 2.13 4.98
N LYS A 30 -17.30 1.00 5.57
CA LYS A 30 -17.33 0.80 7.02
C LYS A 30 -16.46 1.83 7.73
N ASP A 31 -15.21 2.03 7.30
CA ASP A 31 -14.28 2.98 7.93
C ASP A 31 -14.83 4.41 7.93
N LEU A 32 -15.56 4.80 6.88
CA LEU A 32 -16.25 6.09 6.82
C LEU A 32 -17.48 6.14 7.73
N GLN A 33 -18.27 5.07 7.80
CA GLN A 33 -19.46 4.98 8.66
C GLN A 33 -19.10 4.97 10.15
N THR A 34 -17.98 4.34 10.52
CA THR A 34 -17.48 4.25 11.89
C THR A 34 -16.61 5.43 12.30
N ASN A 35 -16.41 6.42 11.42
CA ASN A 35 -15.50 7.55 11.60
C ASN A 35 -14.04 7.14 11.87
N THR A 36 -13.66 5.92 11.49
CA THR A 36 -12.26 5.49 11.45
C THR A 36 -11.48 6.34 10.46
N CYS A 37 -12.10 6.65 9.31
CA CYS A 37 -11.65 7.68 8.38
C CYS A 37 -12.56 8.91 8.44
N ASN A 38 -11.96 10.09 8.33
CA ASN A 38 -12.70 11.35 8.22
C ASN A 38 -13.38 11.44 6.84
N ARG A 39 -14.71 11.37 6.81
CA ARG A 39 -15.52 11.49 5.59
C ARG A 39 -15.35 12.80 4.84
N ASN A 40 -15.05 13.89 5.54
CA ASN A 40 -14.84 15.20 4.94
C ASN A 40 -13.36 15.59 4.91
N GLY A 41 -12.47 14.64 5.21
CA GLY A 41 -11.03 14.85 5.29
C GLY A 41 -10.46 15.40 3.99
N LYS A 42 -9.63 16.45 4.10
CA LYS A 42 -8.96 17.07 2.96
C LYS A 42 -7.46 17.20 3.24
N PRO A 43 -6.60 16.57 2.43
CA PRO A 43 -5.16 16.71 2.58
C PRO A 43 -4.73 18.18 2.57
N LYS A 44 -3.80 18.54 3.46
CA LYS A 44 -3.29 19.90 3.61
C LYS A 44 -1.77 19.90 3.63
N ILE A 45 -1.16 20.79 2.85
CA ILE A 45 0.27 21.04 2.90
C ILE A 45 0.60 21.74 4.23
N LEU A 46 1.42 21.10 5.06
CA LEU A 46 1.94 21.67 6.30
C LEU A 46 3.22 22.47 6.06
N LYS A 47 4.07 21.99 5.14
CA LYS A 47 5.35 22.61 4.82
C LYS A 47 5.73 22.27 3.38
N GLN A 48 6.29 23.23 2.66
CA GLN A 48 6.82 23.03 1.31
C GLN A 48 8.11 23.84 1.15
N LYS A 49 9.14 23.24 0.53
CA LYS A 49 10.41 23.91 0.24
C LYS A 49 11.09 23.24 -0.96
N GLY A 50 11.30 24.00 -2.03
CA GLY A 50 11.82 23.48 -3.29
C GLY A 50 11.03 22.24 -3.73
N GLY A 51 11.72 21.21 -4.21
CA GLY A 51 11.13 19.94 -4.63
C GLY A 51 10.53 19.05 -3.52
N THR A 52 10.21 19.57 -2.33
CA THR A 52 9.73 18.75 -1.20
C THR A 52 8.50 19.32 -0.51
N ALA A 53 7.62 18.46 0.01
CA ALA A 53 6.48 18.85 0.83
C ALA A 53 6.10 17.81 1.91
N LEU A 54 5.55 18.31 3.03
CA LEU A 54 4.91 17.53 4.09
C LEU A 54 3.41 17.82 4.08
N VAL A 55 2.61 16.77 4.08
CA VAL A 55 1.15 16.81 4.02
C VAL A 55 0.53 16.16 5.26
N ASP A 56 -0.48 16.81 5.83
CA ASP A 56 -1.42 16.17 6.75
C ASP A 56 -2.57 15.59 5.93
N GLY A 57 -2.86 14.31 6.09
CA GLY A 57 -3.92 13.61 5.36
C GLY A 57 -5.33 13.89 5.89
N ASP A 58 -5.48 14.60 7.00
CA ASP A 58 -6.73 14.93 7.67
C ASP A 58 -7.60 13.69 7.97
N ASN A 59 -6.93 12.58 8.31
CA ASN A 59 -7.49 11.26 8.50
C ASN A 59 -8.39 10.81 7.32
N ALA A 60 -8.18 11.32 6.11
CA ALA A 60 -8.94 10.93 4.93
C ALA A 60 -8.58 9.52 4.48
N LEU A 61 -9.39 8.97 3.56
CA LEU A 61 -9.04 7.70 2.91
C LEU A 61 -7.70 7.84 2.19
N GLY A 62 -6.85 6.81 2.30
CA GLY A 62 -5.49 6.85 1.75
C GLY A 62 -5.45 7.07 0.24
N SER A 63 -6.46 6.62 -0.51
CA SER A 63 -6.56 6.88 -1.95
C SER A 63 -6.60 8.37 -2.29
N VAL A 64 -7.24 9.17 -1.43
CA VAL A 64 -7.37 10.63 -1.58
C VAL A 64 -6.06 11.31 -1.23
N VAL A 65 -5.45 10.91 -0.12
CA VAL A 65 -4.17 11.47 0.33
C VAL A 65 -3.06 11.14 -0.66
N GLY A 66 -2.99 9.89 -1.11
CA GLY A 66 -2.00 9.44 -2.08
C GLY A 66 -2.14 10.16 -3.42
N GLU A 67 -3.35 10.30 -3.96
CA GLU A 67 -3.57 11.03 -5.22
C GLU A 67 -3.13 12.49 -5.10
N PHE A 68 -3.53 13.17 -4.03
CA PHE A 68 -3.09 14.55 -3.75
C PHE A 68 -1.57 14.67 -3.65
N CYS A 69 -0.92 13.77 -2.89
CA CYS A 69 0.53 13.79 -2.71
C CYS A 69 1.27 13.52 -4.02
N THR A 70 0.76 12.62 -4.85
CA THR A 70 1.35 12.30 -6.15
C THR A 70 1.22 13.45 -7.12
N GLU A 71 0.05 14.09 -7.21
CA GLU A 71 -0.14 15.28 -8.06
C GLU A 71 0.80 16.42 -7.64
N LEU A 72 0.95 16.66 -6.34
CA LEU A 72 1.90 17.63 -5.80
C LEU A 72 3.36 17.23 -6.10
N ALA A 73 3.71 15.95 -5.97
CA ALA A 73 5.05 15.48 -6.30
C ALA A 73 5.37 15.69 -7.79
N ILE A 74 4.41 15.41 -8.69
CA ILE A 74 4.55 15.64 -10.13
C ILE A 74 4.76 17.12 -10.43
N SER A 75 3.98 18.01 -9.81
CA SER A 75 4.14 19.46 -10.04
C SER A 75 5.51 19.94 -9.58
N LEU A 76 5.95 19.52 -8.39
CA LEU A 76 7.27 19.85 -7.84
C LEU A 76 8.41 19.28 -8.68
N ALA A 77 8.27 18.06 -9.19
CA ALA A 77 9.28 17.44 -10.06
C ALA A 77 9.44 18.19 -11.38
N LYS A 78 8.35 18.68 -11.98
CA LYS A 78 8.41 19.49 -13.20
C LYS A 78 9.08 20.84 -12.98
N GLU A 79 8.91 21.44 -11.81
CA GLU A 79 9.51 22.74 -11.48
C GLU A 79 10.98 22.62 -11.03
N HIS A 80 11.31 21.59 -10.24
CA HIS A 80 12.59 21.50 -9.53
C HIS A 80 13.45 20.29 -9.95
N GLY A 81 13.01 19.49 -10.91
CA GLY A 81 13.65 18.24 -11.34
C GLY A 81 13.35 17.03 -10.45
N VAL A 82 12.94 17.25 -9.19
CA VAL A 82 12.53 16.20 -8.24
C VAL A 82 11.35 16.66 -7.39
N GLY A 83 10.44 15.75 -7.10
CA GLY A 83 9.31 15.96 -6.21
C GLY A 83 9.26 14.88 -5.15
N TRP A 84 9.38 15.25 -3.87
CA TRP A 84 9.32 14.35 -2.74
C TRP A 84 8.26 14.80 -1.74
N VAL A 85 7.14 14.08 -1.69
CA VAL A 85 6.01 14.43 -0.83
C VAL A 85 5.79 13.30 0.17
N THR A 86 5.78 13.65 1.45
CA THR A 86 5.45 12.72 2.55
C THR A 86 4.11 13.12 3.17
N ALA A 87 3.27 12.15 3.49
CA ALA A 87 2.04 12.37 4.24
C ALA A 87 2.07 11.67 5.60
N ASN A 88 1.42 12.28 6.59
CA ASN A 88 1.02 11.63 7.83
C ASN A 88 -0.50 11.73 8.00
N ASN A 89 -1.05 11.15 9.08
CA ASN A 89 -2.48 11.24 9.39
C ASN A 89 -3.38 10.80 8.21
N SER A 90 -3.04 9.65 7.61
CA SER A 90 -3.72 9.04 6.45
C SER A 90 -4.17 7.62 6.79
N ASN A 91 -4.81 6.95 5.83
CA ASN A 91 -5.36 5.60 5.96
C ASN A 91 -4.89 4.68 4.81
N HIS A 92 -5.47 3.48 4.73
CA HIS A 92 -5.14 2.49 3.70
C HIS A 92 -5.30 3.05 2.28
N PHE A 93 -4.19 3.16 1.54
CA PHE A 93 -4.14 3.82 0.24
C PHE A 93 -4.39 2.91 -0.97
N GLY A 94 -4.56 1.61 -0.75
CA GLY A 94 -4.75 0.64 -1.84
C GLY A 94 -3.44 0.14 -2.46
N ALA A 95 -3.46 -0.12 -3.77
CA ALA A 95 -2.29 -0.60 -4.51
C ALA A 95 -1.29 0.54 -4.76
N ALA A 96 -0.04 0.36 -4.31
CA ALA A 96 0.98 1.40 -4.36
C ALA A 96 1.34 1.80 -5.80
N GLY A 97 1.34 0.83 -6.73
CA GLY A 97 1.70 1.04 -8.13
C GLY A 97 0.85 2.11 -8.84
N ARG A 98 -0.38 2.38 -8.37
CA ARG A 98 -1.23 3.44 -8.92
C ARG A 98 -0.51 4.80 -8.92
N TYR A 99 0.13 5.12 -7.80
CA TYR A 99 0.78 6.41 -7.61
C TYR A 99 2.04 6.54 -8.46
N GLY A 100 2.77 5.44 -8.62
CA GLY A 100 3.86 5.36 -9.59
C GLY A 100 3.36 5.59 -11.02
N HIS A 101 2.24 4.98 -11.40
CA HIS A 101 1.65 5.16 -12.73
C HIS A 101 1.22 6.59 -13.01
N LEU A 102 0.59 7.29 -12.05
CA LEU A 102 0.24 8.70 -12.23
C LEU A 102 1.47 9.56 -12.56
N ALA A 103 2.62 9.29 -11.94
CA ALA A 103 3.87 9.98 -12.26
C ALA A 103 4.44 9.56 -13.62
N ALA A 104 4.37 8.28 -13.96
CA ALA A 104 4.84 7.76 -15.23
C ALA A 104 4.03 8.27 -16.44
N ASP A 105 2.71 8.35 -16.31
CA ASP A 105 1.82 8.97 -17.29
C ASP A 105 2.13 10.46 -17.48
N ALA A 106 2.72 11.12 -16.48
CA ALA A 106 3.22 12.49 -16.56
C ALA A 106 4.65 12.61 -17.11
N GLY A 107 5.25 11.50 -17.57
CA GLY A 107 6.60 11.44 -18.13
C GLY A 107 7.73 11.38 -17.10
N LEU A 108 7.43 10.97 -15.86
CA LEU A 108 8.38 10.94 -14.73
C LEU A 108 8.59 9.52 -14.20
N ILE A 109 9.71 9.25 -13.54
CA ILE A 109 9.84 8.04 -12.72
C ILE A 109 9.09 8.26 -11.41
N GLY A 110 8.16 7.36 -11.09
CA GLY A 110 7.32 7.42 -9.91
C GLY A 110 7.72 6.41 -8.84
N PHE A 111 7.95 6.87 -7.62
CA PHE A 111 8.11 6.03 -6.43
C PHE A 111 6.98 6.28 -5.45
N SER A 112 6.48 5.21 -4.83
CA SER A 112 5.50 5.33 -3.74
C SER A 112 5.70 4.25 -2.69
N MET A 113 5.52 4.63 -1.44
CA MET A 113 5.67 3.77 -0.27
C MET A 113 4.61 4.12 0.76
N THR A 114 4.19 3.14 1.56
CA THR A 114 3.42 3.39 2.79
C THR A 114 3.85 2.39 3.86
N ASN A 115 3.68 2.75 5.13
CA ASN A 115 3.70 1.78 6.21
C ASN A 115 2.29 1.21 6.45
N THR A 116 2.21 0.07 7.16
CA THR A 116 0.95 -0.53 7.62
C THR A 116 1.03 -0.91 9.10
N SER A 117 -0.08 -1.38 9.67
CA SER A 117 -0.09 -1.97 11.02
C SER A 117 0.91 -3.13 11.15
N PRO A 118 1.44 -3.39 12.37
CA PRO A 118 2.40 -4.47 12.62
C PRO A 118 1.84 -5.86 12.29
N LEU A 119 2.36 -6.47 11.22
CA LEU A 119 1.95 -7.76 10.69
C LEU A 119 3.12 -8.69 10.38
N VAL A 120 4.31 -8.14 10.23
CA VAL A 120 5.53 -8.81 9.80
C VAL A 120 6.50 -8.91 10.96
N PHE A 121 7.10 -10.10 11.13
CA PHE A 121 8.21 -10.32 12.05
C PHE A 121 9.50 -9.74 11.44
N PRO A 122 10.21 -8.83 12.13
CA PRO A 122 11.59 -8.53 11.77
C PRO A 122 12.43 -9.80 11.75
N THR A 123 13.47 -9.79 10.94
CA THR A 123 14.47 -10.85 10.91
C THR A 123 14.96 -11.18 12.32
N ARG A 124 14.88 -12.46 12.69
CA ARG A 124 15.25 -13.01 14.02
C ARG A 124 14.41 -12.50 15.21
N SER A 125 13.18 -12.05 14.95
CA SER A 125 12.23 -11.64 15.99
C SER A 125 11.02 -12.58 16.07
N ALA A 126 10.52 -12.82 17.28
CA ALA A 126 9.23 -13.46 17.53
C ALA A 126 8.10 -12.44 17.82
N GLN A 127 8.38 -11.14 17.69
CA GLN A 127 7.41 -10.07 17.86
C GLN A 127 7.21 -9.30 16.54
N LYS A 128 5.95 -9.16 16.11
CA LYS A 128 5.57 -8.34 14.95
C LYS A 128 5.86 -6.87 15.25
N ALA A 129 6.55 -6.21 14.32
CA ALA A 129 6.87 -4.78 14.44
C ALA A 129 6.77 -4.02 13.12
N LEU A 130 6.87 -4.73 11.98
CA LEU A 130 6.81 -4.13 10.65
C LEU A 130 5.43 -4.35 10.04
N GLY A 131 4.99 -3.41 9.22
CA GLY A 131 3.89 -3.65 8.31
C GLY A 131 4.34 -4.40 7.06
N THR A 132 3.39 -4.71 6.19
CA THR A 132 3.71 -5.23 4.83
C THR A 132 4.43 -4.20 3.96
N ASN A 133 4.38 -2.92 4.39
CA ASN A 133 5.09 -1.75 3.92
C ASN A 133 5.45 -1.78 2.42
N PRO A 134 4.46 -1.67 1.52
CA PRO A 134 4.72 -1.82 0.10
C PRO A 134 5.60 -0.71 -0.46
N LEU A 135 6.35 -1.09 -1.50
CA LEU A 135 7.16 -0.23 -2.34
C LEU A 135 6.71 -0.43 -3.78
N ALA A 136 6.45 0.67 -4.48
CA ALA A 136 6.27 0.66 -5.91
C ALA A 136 7.21 1.64 -6.61
N CYS A 137 7.69 1.22 -7.77
CA CYS A 137 8.52 2.00 -8.68
C CYS A 137 7.97 1.80 -10.10
N VAL A 138 7.59 2.88 -10.76
CA VAL A 138 7.07 2.85 -12.12
C VAL A 138 7.86 3.85 -12.96
N ALA A 139 8.34 3.43 -14.12
CA ALA A 139 9.10 4.28 -15.03
C ALA A 139 8.51 4.17 -16.45
N PRO A 140 8.38 5.30 -17.18
CA PRO A 140 7.96 5.27 -18.57
C PRO A 140 8.97 4.52 -19.43
N ALA A 141 8.47 3.74 -20.39
CA ALA A 141 9.24 3.02 -21.39
C ALA A 141 8.81 3.45 -22.81
N SER A 142 9.36 2.80 -23.84
CA SER A 142 9.02 3.10 -25.23
C SER A 142 7.59 2.68 -25.58
N ASN A 143 6.98 3.35 -26.56
CA ASN A 143 5.66 3.02 -27.11
C ASN A 143 4.50 3.05 -26.10
N GLY A 144 4.61 3.86 -25.04
CA GLY A 144 3.57 3.98 -24.01
C GLY A 144 3.54 2.82 -23.01
N ASP A 145 4.55 1.94 -23.03
CA ASP A 145 4.73 0.91 -22.01
C ASP A 145 5.40 1.49 -20.75
N HIS A 146 5.41 0.70 -19.68
CA HIS A 146 5.98 1.07 -18.39
C HIS A 146 6.74 -0.09 -17.78
N PHE A 147 7.93 0.18 -17.24
CA PHE A 147 8.45 -0.67 -16.16
C PHE A 147 7.60 -0.41 -14.92
N ALA A 148 7.06 -1.45 -14.29
CA ALA A 148 6.22 -1.32 -13.09
C ALA A 148 6.54 -2.42 -12.07
N LEU A 149 7.12 -2.02 -10.95
CA LEU A 149 7.26 -2.81 -9.74
C LEU A 149 6.22 -2.34 -8.72
N ASP A 150 5.39 -3.26 -8.21
CA ASP A 150 4.49 -3.01 -7.08
C ASP A 150 4.50 -4.24 -6.17
N MET A 151 5.14 -4.10 -5.00
CA MET A 151 5.39 -5.24 -4.11
C MET A 151 5.27 -4.86 -2.63
N ALA A 152 4.85 -5.82 -1.82
CA ALA A 152 5.06 -5.77 -0.38
C ALA A 152 6.54 -6.11 -0.06
N ILE A 153 7.06 -5.61 1.06
CA ILE A 153 8.38 -6.05 1.57
C ILE A 153 8.29 -7.36 2.36
N SER A 154 7.07 -7.86 2.60
CA SER A 154 6.83 -9.22 3.07
C SER A 154 6.87 -10.19 1.91
N THR A 155 7.23 -11.46 2.17
CA THR A 155 7.26 -12.52 1.14
C THR A 155 5.94 -12.63 0.40
N VAL A 156 4.84 -12.34 1.09
CA VAL A 156 3.49 -12.38 0.56
C VAL A 156 2.64 -11.30 1.19
N SER A 157 1.67 -10.75 0.46
CA SER A 157 0.65 -9.88 1.05
C SER A 157 -0.30 -10.67 1.96
N LEU A 158 -0.74 -10.06 3.07
CA LEU A 158 -1.70 -10.67 4.01
C LEU A 158 -2.96 -11.15 3.29
N GLY A 159 -3.44 -10.38 2.29
CA GLY A 159 -4.61 -10.74 1.51
C GLY A 159 -4.50 -12.08 0.76
N LYS A 160 -3.30 -12.51 0.36
CA LYS A 160 -3.12 -13.86 -0.23
C LYS A 160 -3.26 -14.96 0.82
N VAL A 161 -2.84 -14.72 2.06
CA VAL A 161 -3.07 -15.64 3.19
C VAL A 161 -4.56 -15.70 3.53
N GLU A 162 -5.25 -14.55 3.57
CA GLU A 162 -6.72 -14.48 3.75
C GLU A 162 -7.45 -15.29 2.68
N VAL A 163 -7.05 -15.16 1.40
CA VAL A 163 -7.63 -15.94 0.29
C VAL A 163 -7.33 -17.43 0.43
N ALA A 164 -6.11 -17.81 0.84
CA ALA A 164 -5.78 -19.22 1.08
C ALA A 164 -6.66 -19.82 2.21
N ASN A 165 -6.86 -19.07 3.30
CA ASN A 165 -7.72 -19.47 4.41
C ASN A 165 -9.19 -19.61 3.98
N ARG A 166 -9.73 -18.64 3.21
CA ARG A 166 -11.11 -18.71 2.67
C ARG A 166 -11.32 -19.87 1.70
N LYS A 167 -10.27 -20.32 1.04
CA LYS A 167 -10.29 -21.49 0.16
C LYS A 167 -9.98 -22.79 0.91
N GLU A 168 -9.93 -22.76 2.23
CA GLU A 168 -9.69 -23.91 3.11
C GLU A 168 -8.41 -24.69 2.72
N LYS A 169 -7.38 -23.97 2.29
CA LYS A 169 -6.09 -24.62 1.99
C LYS A 169 -5.44 -25.13 3.27
N GLU A 170 -4.98 -26.38 3.23
CA GLU A 170 -4.23 -26.99 4.34
C GLU A 170 -2.90 -26.28 4.60
N ALA A 171 -2.23 -25.82 3.53
CA ALA A 171 -0.91 -25.18 3.60
C ALA A 171 -0.74 -24.04 2.60
N VAL A 172 0.03 -23.02 2.99
CA VAL A 172 0.63 -22.00 2.13
C VAL A 172 2.10 -22.35 1.84
N PRO A 173 2.69 -21.78 0.78
CA PRO A 173 4.12 -21.98 0.50
C PRO A 173 5.02 -21.58 1.67
N HIS A 174 6.19 -22.23 1.73
CA HIS A 174 7.24 -21.90 2.68
C HIS A 174 7.64 -20.43 2.61
N GLY A 175 8.05 -19.89 3.77
CA GLY A 175 8.51 -18.52 3.93
C GLY A 175 7.41 -17.45 3.90
N TRP A 176 6.12 -17.82 3.84
CA TRP A 176 5.01 -16.85 3.85
C TRP A 176 4.76 -16.27 5.25
N GLY A 177 4.81 -17.11 6.29
CA GLY A 177 4.46 -16.71 7.63
C GLY A 177 5.06 -17.59 8.71
N ALA A 178 4.81 -17.18 9.94
CA ALA A 178 5.25 -17.83 11.16
C ALA A 178 4.14 -17.79 12.21
N ASN A 179 4.19 -18.72 13.17
CA ASN A 179 3.28 -18.76 14.32
C ASN A 179 3.67 -17.73 15.41
N SER A 180 2.98 -17.77 16.55
CA SER A 180 3.19 -16.85 17.68
C SER A 180 4.59 -16.89 18.31
N LYS A 181 5.39 -17.92 18.01
CA LYS A 181 6.78 -18.08 18.47
C LYS A 181 7.80 -17.61 17.43
N GLY A 182 7.36 -17.07 16.29
CA GLY A 182 8.24 -16.69 15.19
C GLY A 182 8.83 -17.88 14.42
N VAL A 183 8.28 -19.09 14.61
CA VAL A 183 8.67 -20.29 13.87
C VAL A 183 7.81 -20.39 12.62
N GLU A 184 8.43 -20.70 11.48
CA GLU A 184 7.75 -20.84 10.19
C GLU A 184 6.49 -21.72 10.31
N GLU A 185 5.43 -21.27 9.66
CA GLU A 185 4.12 -21.89 9.70
C GLU A 185 3.51 -21.83 8.30
N GLN A 186 2.81 -22.90 7.91
CA GLN A 186 2.18 -23.04 6.61
C GLN A 186 0.65 -23.07 6.72
N ASN A 187 0.08 -23.35 7.89
CA ASN A 187 -1.35 -23.29 8.04
C ASN A 187 -1.83 -21.81 8.00
N PRO A 188 -2.63 -21.40 6.98
CA PRO A 188 -3.03 -20.01 6.83
C PRO A 188 -3.86 -19.50 8.01
N LYS A 189 -4.63 -20.37 8.68
CA LYS A 189 -5.41 -20.01 9.86
C LYS A 189 -4.51 -19.69 11.05
N VAL A 190 -3.46 -20.49 11.28
CA VAL A 190 -2.50 -20.25 12.37
C VAL A 190 -1.75 -18.94 12.13
N ILE A 191 -1.32 -18.68 10.89
CA ILE A 191 -0.63 -17.43 10.52
C ILE A 191 -1.54 -16.22 10.80
N LEU A 192 -2.81 -16.28 10.42
CA LEU A 192 -3.76 -15.17 10.58
C LEU A 192 -4.16 -14.93 12.04
N ASP A 193 -4.48 -16.00 12.78
CA ASP A 193 -5.07 -15.88 14.12
C ASP A 193 -4.02 -15.68 15.21
N GLN A 194 -2.84 -16.30 15.07
CA GLN A 194 -1.84 -16.38 16.13
C GLN A 194 -0.46 -15.86 15.70
N GLY A 195 -0.23 -15.77 14.39
CA GLY A 195 1.07 -15.56 13.80
C GLY A 195 1.26 -14.19 13.15
N GLY A 196 2.06 -14.22 12.09
CA GLY A 196 2.44 -13.06 11.29
C GLY A 196 3.18 -13.47 10.02
N LEU A 197 3.46 -12.49 9.19
CA LEU A 197 4.16 -12.68 7.93
C LEU A 197 5.68 -12.63 8.14
N LEU A 198 6.40 -13.26 7.21
CA LEU A 198 7.86 -13.16 7.14
C LEU A 198 8.29 -12.10 6.11
N PRO A 199 9.45 -11.45 6.31
CA PRO A 199 9.98 -10.48 5.36
C PRO A 199 10.50 -11.21 4.12
N LEU A 200 10.43 -10.54 2.98
CA LEU A 200 11.06 -11.02 1.76
C LEU A 200 12.57 -11.21 2.00
N GLY A 201 13.10 -12.37 1.63
CA GLY A 201 14.48 -12.74 1.92
C GLY A 201 14.66 -13.56 3.20
N GLY A 202 13.62 -13.73 4.01
CA GLY A 202 13.60 -14.68 5.12
C GLY A 202 14.13 -14.18 6.47
N ILE A 203 14.44 -15.14 7.34
CA ILE A 203 14.94 -14.98 8.72
C ILE A 203 16.46 -15.13 8.76
#